data_AF-A0A173T6J2-F1
#
_entry.id   AF-A0A173T6J2-F1
#
_cell.length_a   1.000
_cell.length_b   1.000
_cell.length_c   1.000
_cell.angle_alpha   90.00
_cell.angle_beta   90.00
_cell.angle_gamma   90.00
#
_symmetry.space_group_name_H-M   'P 1'
#
loop_
_entity.id
_entity.type
_entity.pdbx_description
1 polymer ?
#
loop_
_entity_poly.entity_id
_entity_poly.type
_entity_poly.pdbx_seq_one_letter_code
_entity_poly.pdbx_strand_id
1 'polypeptide(L)' 'MIKIKISYNTDEEIAGVIRLLSPVMKSWRVSRNKEGRYKKAYAELRGNTEKAEKKVN' A
#
# COMPACT_ATOMS: atom_id res chain seq x y z
N MET A 1 11.03 6.10 -3.18
CA MET A 1 9.67 5.84 -2.66
C MET A 1 8.99 4.82 -3.57
N ILE A 2 8.53 3.69 -3.03
CA ILE A 2 7.86 2.64 -3.81
C ILE A 2 6.36 2.86 -3.71
N LYS A 3 5.68 3.00 -4.85
CA LYS A 3 4.22 3.17 -4.95
C LYS A 3 3.64 1.99 -5.71
N ILE A 4 2.65 1.33 -5.11
CA ILE A 4 1.94 0.21 -5.74
C ILE A 4 0.45 0.51 -5.87
N LYS A 5 -0.14 0.05 -6.97
CA LYS A 5 -1.58 0.06 -7.21
C LYS A 5 -2.10 -1.35 -6.99
N ILE A 6 -3.12 -1.48 -6.16
CA ILE A 6 -3.78 -2.75 -5.84
C ILE A 6 -5.17 -2.71 -6.47
N SER A 7 -5.44 -3.60 -7.41
CA SER A 7 -6.78 -3.81 -7.95
C SER A 7 -7.41 -5.00 -7.23
N TYR A 8 -8.64 -4.86 -6.74
CA TYR A 8 -9.31 -5.89 -5.92
C TYR A 8 -10.83 -5.90 -6.17
N ASN A 9 -11.49 -7.00 -5.81
CA ASN A 9 -12.94 -7.19 -5.90
C ASN A 9 -13.61 -7.03 -4.53
N THR A 10 -13.09 -7.73 -3.52
CA THR A 10 -13.72 -7.85 -2.20
C THR A 10 -12.91 -7.16 -1.11
N ASP A 11 -13.57 -6.81 -0.01
CA ASP A 11 -12.90 -6.08 1.06
C ASP A 11 -11.93 -6.99 1.84
N GLU A 12 -12.13 -8.31 1.79
CA GLU A 12 -11.23 -9.33 2.35
C GLU A 12 -9.92 -9.44 1.56
N GLU A 13 -9.98 -9.36 0.22
CA GLU A 13 -8.77 -9.38 -0.63
C GLU A 13 -7.84 -8.22 -0.28
N ILE A 14 -8.37 -7.00 -0.20
CA ILE A 14 -7.57 -5.83 0.14
C ILE A 14 -7.07 -5.91 1.59
N ALA A 15 -7.90 -6.37 2.54
CA ALA A 15 -7.47 -6.57 3.93
C ALA A 15 -6.28 -7.54 4.03
N GLY A 16 -6.32 -8.64 3.27
CA GLY A 16 -5.22 -9.60 3.18
C GLY A 16 -3.93 -8.98 2.65
N VAL A 17 -4.01 -8.22 1.56
CA VAL A 17 -2.85 -7.52 0.97
C VAL A 17 -2.27 -6.49 1.94
N ILE A 18 -3.13 -5.71 2.61
CA ILE A 18 -2.69 -4.72 3.60
C ILE A 18 -2.00 -5.39 4.80
N ARG A 19 -2.51 -6.55 5.26
CA ARG A 19 -1.86 -7.32 6.33
C ARG A 19 -0.46 -7.80 5.92
N LEU A 20 -0.29 -8.29 4.70
CA LEU A 20 1.01 -8.73 4.18
C LEU A 20 2.00 -7.57 4.03
N LEU A 21 1.54 -6.40 3.60
CA LEU A 21 2.38 -5.22 3.39
C LEU A 21 2.67 -4.42 4.66
N SER A 22 1.87 -4.61 5.73
CA SER A 22 1.97 -3.87 6.99
C SER A 22 3.41 -3.66 7.51
N PRO A 23 4.32 -4.66 7.49
CA PRO A 23 5.69 -4.48 7.99
C PRO A 23 6.53 -3.45 7.22
N VAL A 24 6.18 -3.17 5.96
CA VAL A 24 6.93 -2.28 5.05
C VAL A 24 6.10 -1.10 4.55
N MET A 25 4.82 -1.03 4.90
CA MET A 25 3.91 0.00 4.42
C MET A 25 4.08 1.30 5.22
N LYS A 26 4.13 2.42 4.51
CA LYS A 26 4.17 3.77 5.06
C LYS A 26 2.76 4.35 5.19
N SER A 27 1.98 4.24 4.13
CA SER A 27 0.59 4.71 4.07
C SER A 27 -0.16 3.96 2.98
N TRP A 28 -1.49 3.98 3.03
CA TRP A 28 -2.32 3.53 1.91
C TRP A 28 -3.67 4.24 1.92
N ARG A 29 -4.36 4.20 0.78
CA ARG A 29 -5.71 4.74 0.63
C ARG A 29 -6.50 3.99 -0.43
N VAL A 30 -7.81 3.90 -0.23
CA VAL A 30 -8.76 3.42 -1.24
C VAL A 30 -9.04 4.53 -2.25
N SER A 31 -9.09 4.18 -3.53
CA SER A 31 -9.50 5.07 -4.60
C SER A 31 -10.97 5.45 -4.44
N ARG A 32 -11.27 6.75 -4.55
CA ARG A 32 -12.65 7.22 -4.63
C ARG A 32 -13.28 6.89 -5.98
N ASN A 33 -12.46 6.76 -7.03
CA ASN A 33 -12.93 6.33 -8.35
C ASN A 33 -13.23 4.83 -8.32
N LYS A 34 -14.51 4.48 -8.55
CA LYS A 34 -15.05 3.12 -8.64
C LYS A 34 -15.29 2.65 -10.09
N GLU A 35 -14.84 3.42 -11.07
CA GLU A 35 -14.96 3.06 -12.49
C GLU A 35 -14.04 1.89 -12.86
N GLY A 36 -14.61 1.01 -13.68
CA GLY A 36 -13.99 -0.22 -14.15
C GLY A 36 -14.39 -1.44 -13.33
N ARG A 37 -13.89 -2.61 -13.75
CA ARG A 37 -14.26 -3.91 -13.17
C ARG A 37 -13.79 -4.11 -11.72
N TYR A 38 -12.72 -3.42 -11.32
CA TYR A 38 -12.06 -3.62 -10.03
C TYR A 38 -12.01 -2.34 -9.21
N LYS A 39 -12.20 -2.48 -7.90
CA LYS A 39 -11.84 -1.44 -6.92
C LYS A 39 -10.32 -1.25 -6.92
N LYS A 40 -9.87 -0.07 -6.53
CA LYS A 40 -8.44 0.30 -6.56
C LYS A 40 -8.02 0.84 -5.20
N ALA A 41 -6.84 0.47 -4.74
CA ALA A 41 -6.15 1.09 -3.63
C ALA A 41 -4.72 1.42 -4.02
N TYR A 42 -4.13 2.38 -3.33
CA TYR A 42 -2.76 2.81 -3.54
C TYR A 42 -2.03 2.71 -2.22
N ALA A 43 -0.87 2.07 -2.22
CA ALA A 43 -0.01 1.96 -1.05
C ALA A 43 1.37 2.55 -1.33
N GLU A 44 1.91 3.26 -0.35
CA GLU A 44 3.29 3.72 -0.31
C GLU A 44 4.07 2.81 0.62
N LEU A 45 5.19 2.26 0.13
CA LEU A 45 6.06 1.40 0.90
C LEU A 45 7.36 2.13 1.25
N ARG A 46 7.89 1.83 2.43
CA ARG A 46 9.20 2.29 2.88
C ARG A 46 10.26 1.65 1.99
N GLY A 47 11.09 2.46 1.35
CA GLY A 47 12.26 1.97 0.62
C GLY A 47 13.38 1.59 1.59
N ASN A 48 14.31 0.75 1.16
CA ASN A 48 15.50 0.41 1.96
C ASN A 48 16.32 1.64 2.39
N THR A 49 16.22 2.75 1.66
CA THR A 49 16.91 4.01 1.96
C THR A 49 16.33 4.73 3.19
N GLU A 50 15.05 4.57 3.51
CA GLU A 50 14.41 5.27 4.66
C GLU A 50 14.82 4.69 6.02
N LYS A 51 15.29 3.43 6.07
CA LYS A 51 15.81 2.82 7.31
C LYS A 51 17.22 3.31 7.67
N ALA A 52 17.99 3.78 6.68
CA ALA A 52 19.33 4.32 6.91
C ALA A 52 19.26 5.68 7.63
N GLU A 53 18.27 6.51 7.30
CA GLU A 53 18.09 7.85 7.88
C GLU A 53 17.71 7.82 9.37
N LYS A 54 17.06 6.75 9.85
CA LYS A 54 16.67 6.62 11.28
C LYS A 54 17.77 6.09 12.20
N LYS A 55 18.91 5.65 11.65
CA LYS A 55 20.05 5.14 12.45
C LYS A 55 21.09 6.21 12.77
N VAL A 56 20.92 7.43 12.27
CA VAL A 56 21.84 8.55 12.47
C VAL A 56 21.15 9.61 13.34
N ASN A 57 20.74 9.23 14.55
CA ASN A 57 20.29 10.17 15.57
C ASN A 57 20.39 9.55 16.97
#